data_AF-K0CLU3-F1
#
_entry.id   AF-K0CLU3-F1
#
_cell.length_a   1.000
_cell.length_b   1.000
_cell.length_c   1.000
_cell.angle_alpha   90.00
_cell.angle_beta   90.00
_cell.angle_gamma   90.00
#
_symmetry.space_group_name_H-M   'P 1'
#
loop_
_entity.id
_entity.type
_entity.pdbx_description
1 polymer ?
#
loop_
_entity_poly.entity_id
_entity_poly.type
_entity_poly.pdbx_seq_one_letter_code
_entity_poly.pdbx_strand_id
1 'polypeptide(L)'
;MITLHWLAAVLALILGAVQLLTPKGDRRHRKVGWAWVLAMATTAVSSFWIHGFLPIVGPFSPIHLLSVWVLFCLIMAVVAARRRRLRMHRGFTIGAYLGLVGAGLGALAPGRLISGWLF
;
A
#
# COMPACT_ATOMS: atom_id res chain seq x y z
N MET A 1 8.93 -1.96 -14.47
CA MET A 1 8.42 -2.08 -13.09
C MET A 1 7.38 -1.01 -12.74
N ILE A 2 7.54 0.24 -13.20
CA ILE A 2 6.61 1.35 -12.88
C ILE A 2 5.13 1.07 -13.20
N THR A 3 4.80 0.50 -14.36
CA THR A 3 3.41 0.23 -14.78
C THR A 3 2.73 -0.81 -13.88
N LEU A 4 3.46 -1.88 -13.54
CA LEU A 4 2.98 -2.92 -12.62
C LEU A 4 2.73 -2.32 -11.23
N HIS A 5 3.69 -1.53 -10.73
CA HIS A 5 3.57 -0.85 -9.45
C HIS A 5 2.34 0.06 -9.41
N TRP A 6 2.15 0.88 -10.46
CA TRP A 6 1.04 1.81 -10.55
C TRP A 6 -0.32 1.08 -10.62
N LEU A 7 -0.46 0.07 -11.48
CA LEU A 7 -1.69 -0.73 -11.57
C LEU A 7 -2.00 -1.43 -10.25
N ALA A 8 -1.01 -2.01 -9.59
CA ALA A 8 -1.17 -2.64 -8.29
C ALA A 8 -1.56 -1.63 -7.21
N ALA A 9 -0.99 -0.42 -7.22
CA ALA A 9 -1.30 0.65 -6.27
C ALA A 9 -2.75 1.14 -6.43
N VAL A 10 -3.19 1.36 -7.67
CA VAL A 10 -4.59 1.73 -7.97
C VAL A 10 -5.56 0.63 -7.52
N LEU A 11 -5.23 -0.63 -7.83
CA LEU A 11 -6.05 -1.75 -7.38
C LEU A 11 -6.09 -1.85 -5.84
N ALA A 12 -4.96 -1.64 -5.17
CA ALA A 12 -4.88 -1.62 -3.71
C ALA A 12 -5.69 -0.48 -3.08
N LEU A 13 -5.74 0.71 -3.72
CA LEU A 13 -6.60 1.81 -3.28
C LEU A 13 -8.07 1.42 -3.35
N ILE A 14 -8.51 0.89 -4.51
CA ILE A 14 -9.90 0.48 -4.73
C ILE A 14 -10.30 -0.64 -3.75
N LEU A 15 -9.52 -1.72 -3.69
CA LEU A 15 -9.81 -2.85 -2.81
C LEU A 15 -9.78 -2.45 -1.33
N GLY A 16 -8.88 -1.54 -0.94
CA GLY A 16 -8.79 -1.05 0.43
C GLY A 16 -10.01 -0.23 0.82
N ALA A 17 -10.48 0.67 -0.05
CA ALA A 17 -11.73 1.40 0.15
C ALA A 17 -12.92 0.44 0.31
N VAL A 18 -13.05 -0.54 -0.59
CA VAL A 18 -14.09 -1.58 -0.52
C VAL A 18 -13.98 -2.36 0.80
N GLN A 19 -12.78 -2.75 1.21
CA GLN A 19 -12.54 -3.51 2.45
C GLN A 19 -12.99 -2.73 3.71
N LEU A 20 -12.77 -1.42 3.74
CA LEU A 20 -13.15 -0.55 4.86
C LEU A 20 -14.67 -0.32 4.92
N LEU A 21 -15.32 -0.20 3.76
CA LEU A 21 -16.76 0.01 3.64
C LEU A 21 -17.59 -1.27 3.86
N THR A 22 -17.03 -2.44 3.55
CA THR A 22 -17.74 -3.72 3.67
C THR A 22 -18.02 -4.09 5.15
N PRO A 23 -19.14 -4.78 5.46
CA PRO A 23 -19.36 -5.40 6.76
C PRO A 23 -18.17 -6.29 7.17
N LYS A 24 -17.80 -6.24 8.45
CA LYS A 24 -16.60 -6.90 8.95
C LYS A 24 -16.94 -8.32 9.40
N GLY A 25 -16.04 -9.27 9.14
CA GLY A 25 -16.15 -10.64 9.67
C GLY A 25 -16.90 -11.66 8.79
N ASP A 26 -17.49 -11.25 7.67
CA ASP A 26 -18.12 -12.16 6.73
C ASP A 26 -17.10 -12.85 5.79
N ARG A 27 -17.58 -13.70 4.88
CA ARG A 27 -16.69 -14.35 3.89
C ARG A 27 -16.18 -13.35 2.84
N ARG A 28 -16.96 -12.32 2.51
CA ARG A 28 -16.62 -11.32 1.50
C ARG A 28 -15.46 -10.45 1.95
N HIS A 29 -15.48 -9.96 3.18
CA HIS A 29 -14.41 -9.22 3.84
C HIS A 29 -13.09 -9.99 3.84
N ARG A 30 -13.13 -11.31 4.01
CA ARG A 30 -11.91 -12.14 3.93
C ARG A 30 -11.37 -12.25 2.51
N LYS A 31 -12.23 -12.46 1.52
CA LYS A 31 -11.82 -12.54 0.11
C LYS A 31 -11.22 -11.22 -0.39
N VAL A 32 -11.93 -10.11 -0.14
CA VAL A 32 -11.46 -8.76 -0.50
C VAL A 32 -10.18 -8.42 0.27
N GLY A 33 -10.10 -8.76 1.55
CA GLY A 33 -8.91 -8.54 2.36
C GLY A 33 -7.67 -9.27 1.84
N TRP A 34 -7.80 -10.52 1.41
CA TRP A 34 -6.68 -11.25 0.79
C TRP A 34 -6.27 -10.65 -0.56
N ALA A 35 -7.23 -10.28 -1.41
CA ALA A 35 -6.94 -9.61 -2.67
C ALA A 35 -6.21 -8.27 -2.43
N TRP A 36 -6.65 -7.50 -1.43
CA TRP A 36 -6.01 -6.25 -1.03
C TRP A 36 -4.58 -6.48 -0.49
N VAL A 37 -4.36 -7.49 0.35
CA VAL A 37 -3.01 -7.83 0.85
C VAL A 37 -2.07 -8.18 -0.30
N LEU A 38 -2.52 -8.96 -1.28
CA LEU A 38 -1.72 -9.29 -2.46
C LEU A 38 -1.41 -8.04 -3.29
N ALA A 39 -2.40 -7.20 -3.58
CA ALA A 39 -2.20 -5.96 -4.33
C ALA A 39 -1.21 -5.01 -3.62
N MET A 40 -1.35 -4.86 -2.30
CA MET A 40 -0.42 -4.07 -1.47
C MET A 40 1.00 -4.65 -1.47
N ALA A 41 1.14 -5.97 -1.35
CA ALA A 41 2.44 -6.62 -1.40
C ALA A 41 3.11 -6.43 -2.77
N THR A 42 2.38 -6.62 -3.88
CA THR A 42 2.88 -6.36 -5.23
C THR A 42 3.31 -4.90 -5.39
N THR A 43 2.52 -3.96 -4.87
CA THR A 43 2.85 -2.52 -4.87
C THR A 43 4.16 -2.26 -4.12
N ALA A 44 4.27 -2.71 -2.87
CA ALA A 44 5.44 -2.46 -2.04
C ALA A 44 6.71 -3.16 -2.58
N VAL A 45 6.61 -4.40 -3.05
CA VAL A 45 7.76 -5.14 -3.60
C VAL A 45 8.24 -4.54 -4.92
N SER A 46 7.32 -4.20 -5.83
CA SER A 46 7.71 -3.61 -7.11
C SER A 46 8.37 -2.22 -6.96
N SER A 47 8.14 -1.52 -5.84
CA SER A 47 8.75 -0.21 -5.61
C SER A 47 10.27 -0.27 -5.41
N PHE A 48 10.83 -1.42 -5.02
CA PHE A 48 12.28 -1.57 -4.80
C PHE A 48 13.09 -1.45 -6.10
N TRP A 49 12.44 -1.58 -7.25
CA TRP A 49 13.04 -1.35 -8.57
C TRP A 49 12.73 0.05 -9.11
N ILE A 50 12.14 0.94 -8.31
CA ILE A 50 11.85 2.33 -8.69
C ILE A 50 12.90 3.24 -8.04
N HIS A 51 13.87 3.66 -8.85
CA HIS A 51 14.94 4.58 -8.43
C HIS A 51 14.71 5.99 -9.01
N GLY A 52 15.25 7.02 -8.34
CA GLY A 52 15.39 8.36 -8.93
C GLY A 52 14.44 9.46 -8.45
N PHE A 53 13.45 9.17 -7.59
CA PHE A 53 12.43 10.17 -7.25
C PHE A 53 12.71 11.13 -6.10
N LEU A 54 13.64 10.81 -5.20
CA LEU A 54 14.18 11.72 -4.16
C LEU A 54 15.26 10.92 -3.41
N PRO A 55 16.46 10.77 -3.98
CA PRO A 55 17.51 10.00 -3.31
C PRO A 55 17.91 10.73 -2.02
N ILE A 56 17.76 10.07 -0.87
CA ILE A 56 18.19 10.62 0.42
C ILE A 56 19.59 10.08 0.75
N VAL A 57 19.81 8.78 0.54
CA VAL A 57 21.11 8.12 0.71
C VAL A 57 21.27 7.08 -0.41
N GLY A 58 22.19 7.32 -1.35
CA GLY A 58 22.41 6.42 -2.48
C GLY A 58 21.14 6.20 -3.33
N PRO A 59 20.83 4.95 -3.77
CA PRO A 59 19.63 4.67 -4.57
C PRO A 59 18.33 4.67 -3.74
N PHE A 60 18.41 4.79 -2.42
CA PHE A 60 17.26 4.71 -1.53
C PHE A 60 16.56 6.06 -1.39
N SER A 61 15.23 6.00 -1.51
CA SER A 61 14.31 7.14 -1.42
C SER A 61 13.19 6.84 -0.42
N PRO A 62 12.39 7.83 0.01
CA PRO A 62 11.30 7.63 0.98
C PRO A 62 10.37 6.47 0.64
N ILE A 63 10.17 6.18 -0.65
CA ILE A 63 9.31 5.06 -1.10
C ILE A 63 9.84 3.71 -0.64
N HIS A 64 11.17 3.53 -0.51
CA HIS A 64 11.76 2.26 -0.09
C HIS A 64 11.51 2.02 1.41
N LEU A 65 11.71 3.05 2.22
CA LEU A 65 11.40 3.00 3.66
C LEU A 65 9.91 2.75 3.88
N LEU A 66 9.06 3.45 3.12
CA LEU A 66 7.62 3.25 3.18
C LEU A 66 7.22 1.83 2.77
N SER A 67 7.84 1.26 1.73
CA SER A 67 7.55 -0.11 1.30
C SER A 67 7.95 -1.15 2.32
N VAL A 68 9.12 -1.00 2.97
CA VAL A 68 9.50 -1.87 4.10
C VAL A 68 8.45 -1.78 5.22
N TRP A 69 8.05 -0.56 5.58
CA TRP A 69 7.04 -0.33 6.61
C TRP A 69 5.67 -0.93 6.26
N VAL A 70 5.23 -0.80 5.01
CA VAL A 70 3.98 -1.38 4.52
C VAL A 70 4.04 -2.90 4.58
N LEU A 71 5.13 -3.53 4.12
CA LEU A 71 5.29 -4.99 4.20
C LEU A 71 5.23 -5.50 5.65
N PHE A 72 5.90 -4.80 6.56
CA PHE A 72 5.80 -5.07 8.00
C PHE A 72 4.34 -4.98 8.49
N CYS A 73 3.62 -3.91 8.14
CA CYS A 73 2.21 -3.76 8.51
C CYS A 73 1.34 -4.91 7.98
N LEU A 74 1.55 -5.37 6.73
CA LEU A 74 0.78 -6.48 6.16
C LEU A 74 1.01 -7.78 6.94
N ILE A 75 2.27 -8.11 7.24
CA ILE A 75 2.61 -9.30 8.04
C ILE A 75 1.93 -9.21 9.40
N MET A 76 2.06 -8.08 10.09
CA MET A 76 1.47 -7.89 11.41
C MET A 76 -0.07 -7.91 11.38
N ALA A 77 -0.69 -7.35 10.34
CA ALA A 77 -2.14 -7.39 10.16
C ALA A 77 -2.65 -8.84 9.98
N VAL A 78 -1.96 -9.66 9.19
CA VAL A 78 -2.33 -11.07 8.96
C VAL A 78 -2.11 -11.90 10.23
N VAL A 79 -0.96 -11.74 10.90
CA VAL A 79 -0.67 -12.42 12.17
C VAL A 79 -1.70 -12.04 13.24
N ALA A 80 -2.06 -10.76 13.34
CA ALA A 80 -3.08 -10.28 14.26
C ALA A 80 -4.45 -10.91 13.98
N ALA A 81 -4.86 -10.98 12.70
CA ALA A 81 -6.11 -11.61 12.31
C ALA A 81 -6.15 -13.10 12.69
N ARG A 82 -5.06 -13.84 12.41
CA ARG A 82 -4.94 -15.27 12.77
C ARG A 82 -5.00 -15.49 14.28
N ARG A 83 -4.40 -14.61 15.07
CA ARG A 83 -4.42 -14.62 16.54
C ARG A 83 -5.71 -14.01 17.14
N ARG A 84 -6.71 -13.69 16.32
CA ARG A 84 -7.97 -13.03 16.73
C ARG A 84 -7.77 -11.69 17.47
N ARG A 85 -6.62 -11.02 17.27
CA ARG A 85 -6.32 -9.69 17.82
C ARG A 85 -6.86 -8.60 16.90
N LEU A 86 -8.18 -8.43 16.88
CA LEU A 86 -8.87 -7.60 15.88
C LEU A 86 -8.50 -6.11 15.94
N ARG A 87 -8.26 -5.56 17.14
CA ARG A 87 -7.81 -4.16 17.30
C ARG A 87 -6.47 -3.93 16.61
N MET A 88 -5.53 -4.87 16.78
CA MET A 88 -4.20 -4.81 16.17
C MET A 88 -4.26 -5.02 14.65
N HIS A 89 -5.07 -5.98 14.19
CA HIS A 89 -5.34 -6.18 12.77
C HIS A 89 -5.82 -4.88 12.11
N ARG A 90 -6.86 -4.27 12.69
CA ARG A 90 -7.44 -3.01 12.21
C ARG A 90 -6.40 -1.88 12.18
N GLY A 91 -5.60 -1.73 13.24
CA GLY A 91 -4.57 -0.70 13.32
C GLY A 91 -3.55 -0.79 12.18
N PHE A 92 -2.99 -1.97 11.95
CA PHE A 92 -2.01 -2.16 10.87
C PHE A 92 -2.62 -2.08 9.47
N THR A 93 -3.85 -2.58 9.28
CA THR A 93 -4.55 -2.44 7.99
C THR A 93 -4.85 -0.97 7.65
N ILE A 94 -5.35 -0.19 8.62
CA ILE A 94 -5.60 1.24 8.42
C ILE A 94 -4.29 2.00 8.19
N GLY A 95 -3.26 1.74 9.00
CA GLY A 95 -1.95 2.38 8.85
C GLY A 95 -1.34 2.13 7.46
N ALA A 96 -1.38 0.89 6.98
CA ALA A 96 -0.91 0.54 5.63
C ALA A 96 -1.74 1.22 4.53
N TYR A 97 -3.07 1.30 4.69
CA TYR A 97 -3.93 2.00 3.72
C TYR A 97 -3.68 3.50 3.69
N LEU A 98 -3.51 4.14 4.86
CA LEU A 98 -3.15 5.56 4.94
C LEU A 98 -1.76 5.82 4.33
N GLY A 99 -0.80 4.91 4.53
CA GLY A 99 0.50 4.97 3.87
C GLY A 99 0.39 4.92 2.35
N LEU A 100 -0.47 4.06 1.79
CA LEU A 100 -0.76 4.01 0.35
C LEU A 100 -1.36 5.32 -0.16
N VAL A 101 -2.36 5.87 0.53
CA VAL A 101 -2.98 7.16 0.18
C VAL A 101 -1.93 8.28 0.23
N GLY A 102 -1.14 8.35 1.29
CA GLY A 102 -0.06 9.34 1.43
C GLY A 102 1.00 9.22 0.34
N ALA A 103 1.37 8.00 -0.05
CA ALA A 103 2.29 7.75 -1.17
C ALA A 103 1.71 8.25 -2.49
N GLY A 104 0.43 7.96 -2.75
CA GLY A 104 -0.28 8.42 -3.95
C GLY A 104 -0.33 9.95 -4.02
N LEU A 105 -0.70 10.62 -2.92
CA LEU A 105 -0.69 12.08 -2.82
C LEU A 105 0.72 12.65 -3.02
N GLY A 106 1.73 12.03 -2.42
CA GLY A 106 3.13 12.42 -2.61
C GLY A 106 3.61 12.26 -4.05
N ALA A 107 3.14 11.24 -4.77
CA ALA A 107 3.44 11.02 -6.18
C ALA A 107 2.75 12.04 -7.11
N LEU A 108 1.61 12.60 -6.68
CA LEU A 108 0.85 13.64 -7.39
C LEU A 108 1.28 15.07 -7.03
N ALA A 109 2.17 15.25 -6.05
CA ALA A 109 2.62 16.56 -5.62
C ALA A 109 3.30 17.35 -6.77
N PRO A 110 3.15 18.69 -6.82
CA PRO A 110 3.73 19.52 -7.88
C PRO A 110 5.24 19.26 -8.04
N GLY A 111 5.69 19.06 -9.28
CA GLY A 111 7.10 18.75 -9.59
C GLY A 111 7.46 17.26 -9.56
N ARG A 112 6.49 16.35 -9.41
CA ARG A 112 6.69 14.88 -9.54
C ARG A 112 6.09 14.34 -10.84
N LEU A 113 6.67 13.25 -11.37
CA LEU A 113 6.44 12.75 -12.74
C LEU A 113 4.97 12.70 -13.20
N ILE A 114 3.99 12.40 -12.35
CA ILE A 114 2.57 12.34 -12.80
C ILE A 114 2.04 13.74 -13.17
N SER A 115 2.52 14.81 -12.51
CA SER A 115 2.16 16.19 -12.89
C SER A 115 2.64 16.53 -14.31
N GLY A 116 3.77 16.00 -14.76
CA GLY A 116 4.30 16.24 -16.10
C GLY A 116 3.57 15.52 -17.24
N TRP A 117 2.62 14.62 -16.94
CA TRP A 117 1.71 14.04 -17.95
C TRP A 117 0.38 14.77 -18.04
N LEU A 118 0.12 15.71 -17.12
CA LEU A 118 -1.14 16.47 -17.02
C LEU A 118 -1.02 17.94 -17.45
N PHE A 119 0.21 18.42 -17.73
CA PHE A 119 0.50 19.78 -18.20
C PHE A 119 1.52 19.74 -19.34
#